data_AF-A0A3B9GAJ6-F1
#
_entry.id   AF-A0A3B9GAJ6-F1
#
_cell.length_a   1.000
_cell.length_b   1.000
_cell.length_c   1.000
_cell.angle_alpha   90.00
_cell.angle_beta   90.00
_cell.angle_gamma   90.00
#
_symmetry.space_group_name_H-M   'P 1'
#
loop_
_entity.id
_entity.type
_entity.pdbx_description
1 polymer ?
#
loop_
_entity_poly.entity_id
_entity_poly.type
_entity_poly.pdbx_seq_one_letter_code
_entity_poly.pdbx_strand_id
1 'polypeptide(L)'
;MLTKLQPQFHFIFNAALILALLGATSAETIDYNRQIQPILADKCYACHGPDPKTRKAGLRLDVEAVAKGELESGEHAIISGVIENSQLVRRIYHDDPDELMPPPDLKKRL
;
A
#
# COMPACT_ATOMS: atom_id res chain seq x y z
N MET A 1 12.15 35.55 62.23
CA MET A 1 12.53 34.19 61.79
C MET A 1 11.25 33.38 61.59
N LEU A 2 10.96 33.00 60.35
CA LEU A 2 10.35 31.73 59.92
C LEU A 2 9.84 31.93 58.48
N THR A 3 10.69 31.46 57.58
CA THR A 3 10.50 31.24 56.15
C THR A 3 9.21 30.46 55.85
N LYS A 4 8.34 31.01 55.00
CA LYS A 4 7.47 30.21 54.12
C LYS A 4 7.56 30.75 52.71
N LEU A 5 8.74 30.63 52.13
CA LEU A 5 8.90 30.53 50.69
C LEU A 5 8.64 29.05 50.37
N GLN A 6 7.45 28.71 49.90
CA GLN A 6 7.25 27.47 49.15
C GLN A 6 7.05 27.83 47.68
N PRO A 7 8.13 27.90 46.88
CA PRO A 7 8.00 27.96 45.45
C PRO A 7 8.52 26.65 44.81
N GLN A 8 8.26 26.51 43.52
CA GLN A 8 8.96 25.64 42.56
C GLN A 8 8.60 24.14 42.37
N PHE A 9 7.87 23.42 43.23
CA PHE A 9 7.79 21.94 43.07
C PHE A 9 6.68 21.38 42.16
N HIS A 10 5.61 22.12 41.85
CA HIS A 10 4.50 21.58 41.03
C HIS A 10 4.67 21.78 39.52
N PHE A 11 5.48 22.76 39.08
CA PHE A 11 5.58 23.10 37.66
C PHE A 11 6.47 22.15 36.85
N ILE A 12 7.42 21.47 37.48
CA ILE A 12 8.34 20.56 36.79
C ILE A 12 7.70 19.17 36.56
N PHE A 13 6.76 18.76 37.42
CA PHE A 13 6.10 17.45 37.31
C PHE A 13 5.12 17.36 36.13
N ASN A 14 4.45 18.46 35.76
CA ASN A 14 3.49 18.48 34.65
C ASN A 14 4.16 18.52 33.27
N ALA A 15 5.38 19.04 33.16
CA ALA A 15 6.09 19.15 31.87
C ALA A 15 6.64 17.80 31.37
N ALA A 16 7.09 16.93 32.29
CA ALA A 16 7.61 15.60 31.94
C ALA A 16 6.52 14.64 31.43
N LEU A 17 5.27 14.80 31.90
CA LEU A 17 4.14 13.98 31.48
C LEU A 17 3.67 14.30 30.05
N ILE A 18 3.76 15.57 29.64
CA ILE A 18 3.43 16.01 28.27
C ILE A 18 4.46 15.49 27.27
N LEU A 19 5.75 15.43 27.62
CA LEU A 19 6.80 14.97 26.71
C LEU A 19 6.76 13.45 26.46
N ALA A 20 6.25 12.65 27.40
CA ALA A 20 6.07 11.21 27.24
C ALA A 20 4.89 10.81 26.32
N LEU A 21 3.96 11.74 26.06
CA LEU A 21 2.80 11.54 25.18
C LEU A 21 3.12 11.81 23.70
N LEU A 22 4.30 12.35 23.36
CA LEU A 22 4.81 12.39 21.98
C LEU A 22 5.41 11.04 21.56
N GLY A 23 4.80 9.95 22.03
CA GLY A 23 5.23 8.57 21.81
C GLY A 23 5.51 8.29 20.33
N ALA A 24 6.62 7.58 20.11
CA ALA A 24 7.20 7.24 18.82
C ALA A 24 6.14 6.86 17.76
N THR A 25 6.18 7.54 16.62
CA THR A 25 5.46 7.09 15.45
C THR A 25 6.16 5.83 14.96
N SER A 26 5.60 4.65 15.26
CA SER A 26 6.05 3.44 14.59
C SER A 26 5.61 3.56 13.15
N ALA A 27 6.56 3.55 12.21
CA ALA A 27 6.23 3.36 10.80
C ALA A 27 5.44 2.05 10.68
N GLU A 28 4.18 2.13 10.28
CA GLU A 28 3.35 0.94 10.15
C GLU A 28 3.90 0.11 8.99
N THR A 29 4.36 -1.10 9.30
CA THR A 29 4.80 -2.05 8.29
C THR A 29 3.61 -2.50 7.46
N ILE A 30 3.74 -2.49 6.14
CA ILE A 30 2.67 -2.93 5.25
C ILE A 30 2.52 -4.46 5.34
N ASP A 31 1.32 -4.91 5.67
CA ASP A 31 0.94 -6.32 5.65
C ASP A 31 0.24 -6.63 4.32
N TYR A 32 0.92 -7.39 3.46
CA TYR A 32 0.40 -7.75 2.14
C TYR A 32 -0.97 -8.43 2.21
N ASN A 33 -1.16 -9.39 3.11
CA ASN A 33 -2.38 -10.19 3.17
C ASN A 33 -3.57 -9.37 3.68
N ARG A 34 -3.32 -8.44 4.60
CA ARG A 34 -4.37 -7.61 5.20
C ARG A 34 -4.68 -6.35 4.41
N GLN A 35 -3.69 -5.77 3.73
CA GLN A 35 -3.81 -4.45 3.10
C GLN A 35 -3.79 -4.50 1.58
N ILE A 36 -3.01 -5.40 0.96
CA ILE A 36 -2.80 -5.40 -0.50
C ILE A 36 -3.64 -6.46 -1.21
N GLN A 37 -3.61 -7.71 -0.72
CA GLN A 37 -4.35 -8.82 -1.32
C GLN A 37 -5.85 -8.55 -1.46
N PRO A 38 -6.56 -7.93 -0.48
CA PRO A 38 -7.98 -7.62 -0.63
C PRO A 38 -8.26 -6.62 -1.76
N ILE A 39 -7.35 -5.65 -1.97
CA ILE A 39 -7.46 -4.68 -3.07
C ILE A 39 -7.30 -5.40 -4.41
N LEU A 40 -6.28 -6.26 -4.55
CA LEU A 40 -6.07 -7.03 -5.78
C LEU A 40 -7.21 -8.00 -6.06
N ALA A 41 -7.77 -8.63 -5.02
CA ALA A 41 -8.92 -9.53 -5.13
C ALA A 41 -10.16 -8.81 -5.64
N ASP A 42 -10.45 -7.62 -5.12
CA ASP A 42 -11.59 -6.84 -5.57
C ASP A 42 -11.37 -6.26 -6.97
N LYS A 43 -10.22 -5.62 -7.21
CA LYS A 43 -10.02 -4.79 -8.40
C LYS A 43 -9.41 -5.52 -9.59
N CYS A 44 -8.59 -6.55 -9.38
CA CYS A 44 -7.72 -7.08 -10.44
C CYS A 44 -7.98 -8.55 -10.80
N TYR A 45 -8.32 -9.40 -9.83
CA TYR A 45 -8.38 -10.86 -10.06
C TYR A 45 -9.47 -11.31 -11.02
N ALA A 46 -10.49 -10.49 -11.29
CA ALA A 46 -11.50 -10.80 -12.29
C ALA A 46 -10.90 -11.05 -13.69
N CYS A 47 -9.82 -10.34 -14.06
CA CYS A 47 -9.16 -10.48 -15.36
C CYS A 47 -7.70 -10.98 -15.26
N HIS A 48 -7.07 -10.91 -14.09
CA HIS A 48 -5.66 -11.29 -13.88
C HIS A 48 -5.48 -12.21 -12.67
N GLY A 49 -6.48 -13.05 -12.38
CA GLY A 49 -6.50 -13.96 -11.25
C GLY A 49 -6.63 -15.44 -11.66
N PRO A 50 -7.13 -16.30 -10.75
CA PRO A 50 -7.05 -17.75 -10.91
C PRO A 50 -7.93 -18.33 -12.02
N ASP A 51 -8.99 -17.65 -12.47
CA ASP A 51 -9.87 -18.17 -13.53
C ASP A 51 -9.20 -18.06 -14.91
N PRO A 52 -8.85 -19.17 -15.59
CA PRO A 52 -8.25 -19.13 -16.92
C PRO A 52 -9.21 -18.63 -18.00
N LYS A 53 -10.53 -18.67 -17.80
CA LYS A 53 -11.52 -18.27 -18.82
C LYS A 53 -11.59 -16.77 -19.03
N THR A 54 -11.30 -15.99 -17.98
CA THR A 54 -11.31 -14.53 -18.01
C THR A 54 -9.91 -13.93 -18.02
N ARG A 55 -8.88 -14.78 -17.92
CA ARG A 55 -7.49 -14.34 -17.76
C ARG A 55 -6.96 -13.66 -19.02
N LYS A 56 -6.45 -12.45 -18.84
CA LYS A 56 -5.79 -11.67 -19.88
C LYS A 56 -4.27 -11.71 -19.73
N ALA A 57 -3.58 -11.73 -20.88
CA ALA A 57 -2.11 -11.63 -20.99
C ALA A 57 -1.31 -12.68 -20.20
N GLY A 58 -1.90 -13.86 -19.93
CA GLY A 58 -1.27 -14.91 -19.13
C GLY A 58 -0.97 -14.52 -17.66
N LEU A 59 -1.31 -13.30 -17.23
CA LEU A 59 -0.90 -12.73 -15.95
C LEU A 59 -1.72 -13.29 -14.79
N ARG A 60 -1.00 -13.60 -13.69
CA ARG A 60 -1.54 -14.02 -12.40
C ARG A 60 -1.02 -13.12 -11.28
N LEU A 61 -1.81 -12.14 -10.87
CA LEU A 61 -1.47 -11.26 -9.75
C LEU A 61 -1.63 -11.95 -8.39
N ASP A 62 -2.34 -13.08 -8.33
CA ASP A 62 -2.49 -13.91 -7.14
C ASP A 62 -1.34 -14.90 -6.92
N VAL A 63 -0.39 -15.00 -7.85
CA VAL A 63 0.79 -15.86 -7.75
C VAL A 63 2.04 -15.01 -7.89
N GLU A 64 2.77 -14.79 -6.79
CA GLU A 64 3.90 -13.87 -6.75
C GLU A 64 4.95 -14.11 -7.84
N ALA A 65 5.33 -15.38 -8.07
CA ALA A 65 6.32 -15.74 -9.08
C ALA A 65 5.89 -15.35 -10.50
N VAL A 66 4.60 -15.36 -10.79
CA VAL A 66 4.06 -14.94 -12.09
C VAL A 66 3.88 -13.43 -12.14
N ALA A 67 3.38 -12.82 -11.05
CA ALA A 67 3.21 -11.36 -10.95
C ALA A 67 4.54 -10.60 -11.12
N LYS A 68 5.65 -11.21 -10.69
CA LYS A 68 7.02 -10.68 -10.81
C LYS A 68 7.82 -11.28 -11.97
N GLY A 69 7.21 -12.17 -12.76
CA GLY A 69 7.86 -12.81 -13.90
C GLY A 69 7.78 -11.95 -15.16
N GLU A 70 8.58 -12.33 -16.16
CA GLU A 70 8.49 -11.78 -17.51
C GLU A 70 7.19 -12.23 -18.18
N LEU A 71 6.49 -11.29 -18.80
CA LEU A 71 5.26 -11.52 -19.56
C LEU A 71 5.61 -11.87 -21.01
N GLU A 72 4.63 -12.37 -21.77
CA GLU A 72 4.78 -12.64 -23.20
C GLU A 72 5.23 -11.42 -24.02
N SER A 73 4.98 -10.20 -23.52
CA SER A 73 5.43 -8.95 -24.14
C SER A 73 6.91 -8.62 -23.88
N GLY A 74 7.62 -9.39 -23.06
CA GLY A 74 8.98 -9.07 -22.57
C GLY A 74 9.02 -8.09 -21.40
N GLU A 75 7.85 -7.69 -20.89
CA GLU A 75 7.71 -6.71 -19.79
C GLU A 75 7.43 -7.43 -18.46
N HIS A 76 7.44 -6.68 -17.35
CA HIS A 76 7.10 -7.20 -16.03
C HIS A 76 5.91 -6.45 -15.43
N ALA A 77 4.93 -7.19 -14.87
CA ALA A 77 3.82 -6.55 -14.16
C ALA A 77 4.31 -5.84 -12.89
N ILE A 78 5.17 -6.51 -12.10
CA ILE A 78 5.75 -5.97 -10.87
C ILE A 78 7.26 -6.22 -10.86
N ILE A 79 8.04 -5.14 -10.68
CA ILE A 79 9.48 -5.21 -10.40
C ILE A 79 9.69 -4.79 -8.95
N SER A 80 10.29 -5.67 -8.15
CA SER A 80 10.45 -5.42 -6.70
C SER A 80 11.32 -4.20 -6.46
N GLY A 81 10.77 -3.19 -5.76
CA GLY A 81 11.49 -1.96 -5.42
C GLY A 81 11.61 -0.93 -6.55
N VAL A 82 11.04 -1.21 -7.74
CA VAL A 82 11.15 -0.33 -8.93
C VAL A 82 9.73 -0.04 -9.44
N ILE A 83 9.16 1.07 -8.99
CA ILE A 83 7.76 1.45 -9.27
C ILE A 83 7.61 1.88 -10.72
N GLU A 84 8.53 2.70 -11.20
CA GLU A 84 8.54 3.35 -12.51
C GLU A 84 8.54 2.36 -13.68
N ASN A 85 9.15 1.19 -13.50
CA ASN A 85 9.25 0.15 -14.53
C ASN A 85 8.24 -0.99 -14.31
N SER A 86 7.38 -0.91 -13.29
CA SER A 86 6.33 -1.89 -13.05
C SER A 86 5.11 -1.55 -13.90
N GLN A 87 4.73 -2.43 -14.84
CA GLN A 87 3.56 -2.20 -15.69
C GLN A 87 2.27 -2.05 -14.87
N LEU A 88 2.13 -2.74 -13.74
CA LEU A 88 0.97 -2.57 -12.85
C LEU A 88 0.73 -1.11 -12.50
N VAL A 89 1.78 -0.36 -12.15
CA VAL A 89 1.66 1.05 -11.75
C VAL A 89 1.31 1.92 -12.95
N ARG A 90 1.92 1.65 -14.11
CA ARG A 90 1.59 2.36 -15.36
C ARG A 90 0.13 2.18 -15.74
N ARG A 91 -0.42 0.98 -15.53
CA ARG A 91 -1.80 0.61 -15.87
C ARG A 91 -2.83 1.26 -14.95
N ILE A 92 -2.55 1.46 -13.66
CA ILE A 92 -3.50 2.09 -12.74
C ILE A 92 -3.59 3.62 -12.90
N TYR A 93 -2.60 4.24 -13.54
CA TYR A 93 -2.54 5.67 -13.79
C TYR A 93 -2.57 6.03 -15.28
N HIS A 94 -2.96 5.09 -16.15
CA HIS A 94 -2.94 5.33 -17.60
C HIS A 94 -4.08 6.26 -18.05
N ASP A 95 -3.81 7.19 -18.95
CA ASP A 95 -4.83 8.13 -19.45
C ASP A 95 -5.76 7.51 -20.52
N ASP A 96 -5.24 6.55 -21.30
CA ASP A 96 -6.03 5.79 -22.27
C ASP A 96 -6.96 4.78 -21.55
N PRO A 97 -8.30 4.88 -21.71
CA PRO A 97 -9.27 3.96 -21.11
C PRO A 97 -9.08 2.49 -21.48
N ASP A 98 -8.51 2.19 -22.66
CA ASP A 98 -8.30 0.81 -23.12
C ASP A 98 -7.08 0.16 -22.44
N GLU A 99 -6.14 0.99 -21.99
CA GLU A 99 -4.93 0.54 -21.28
C GLU A 99 -5.08 0.63 -19.75
N LEU A 100 -6.02 1.46 -19.26
CA LEU A 100 -6.30 1.69 -17.84
C LEU A 100 -6.83 0.43 -17.14
N MET A 101 -6.29 0.16 -15.96
CA MET A 101 -6.74 -0.92 -15.08
C MET A 101 -7.17 -0.39 -13.71
N PRO A 102 -8.25 -0.93 -13.12
CA PRO A 102 -9.22 -1.83 -13.76
C PRO A 102 -9.98 -1.15 -14.91
N PRO A 103 -10.46 -1.93 -15.91
CA PRO A 103 -11.21 -1.37 -17.03
C PRO A 103 -12.44 -0.57 -16.57
N PRO A 104 -12.74 0.60 -17.17
CA PRO A 104 -13.84 1.47 -16.72
C PRO A 104 -15.24 0.82 -16.74
N ASP A 105 -15.46 -0.13 -17.64
CA ASP A 105 -16.71 -0.88 -17.81
C ASP A 105 -17.03 -1.80 -16.61
N LEU A 106 -16.00 -2.25 -15.89
CA LEU A 106 -16.15 -3.02 -14.64
C LEU A 106 -16.67 -2.16 -13.48
N LYS A 107 -16.63 -0.82 -13.59
CA LYS A 107 -17.04 0.15 -12.56
C LYS A 107 -16.36 -0.08 -11.20
N LYS A 108 -15.18 -0.69 -11.21
CA LYS A 108 -14.31 -0.82 -10.05
C LYS A 108 -13.31 0.32 -10.13
N ARG A 109 -13.25 1.24 -9.17
CA ARG A 109 -12.23 2.29 -9.11
C ARG A 109 -11.25 1.99 -7.97
N LEU A 110 -9.99 2.37 -8.16
CA LEU A 110 -8.97 2.44 -7.11
C LEU A 110 -9.13 3.73 -6.30
#